data_AF-A0A534Y6S8-F1
#
_entry.id   AF-A0A534Y6S8-F1
#
_cell.length_a   1.000
_cell.length_b   1.000
_cell.length_c   1.000
_cell.angle_alpha   90.00
_cell.angle_beta   90.00
_cell.angle_gamma   90.00
#
_symmetry.space_group_name_H-M   'P 1'
#
loop_
_entity.id
_entity.type
_entity.pdbx_description
1 polymer ?
#
loop_
_entity_poly.entity_id
_entity_poly.type
_entity_poly.pdbx_seq_one_letter_code
_entity_poly.pdbx_strand_id
1 'polypeptide(L)'
;MSKTFFGIQVVVKNFVSDPLRKQLHEVIARSDAEQSLVEKRAFWKRATAVLNEAIPAFEYGFWDLIRGSGAEEEFESWSSEIEGNLATEKEELGNAPDEISRISAEKRYIVVTLIFLVEGDSNSDRTLVERCDVPESEYWTRLTLGRLIATIPLLNFANVEADAIYLAPGSEEDGFSLEDLHGGGYEYLKMLL
;
A
#
# COMPACT_ATOMS: atom_id res chain seq x y z
N MET A 1 3.70 25.72 -3.95
CA MET A 1 4.35 24.99 -5.07
C MET A 1 3.36 23.93 -5.54
N SER A 2 3.40 23.51 -6.80
CA SER A 2 2.54 22.40 -7.24
C SER A 2 2.97 21.11 -6.56
N LYS A 3 2.07 20.15 -6.37
CA LYS A 3 2.38 18.83 -5.81
C LYS A 3 1.87 17.71 -6.70
N THR A 4 2.36 16.52 -6.45
CA THR A 4 1.95 15.29 -7.10
C THR A 4 1.68 14.23 -6.05
N PHE A 5 0.47 13.69 -6.06
CA PHE A 5 0.08 12.51 -5.31
C PHE A 5 0.40 11.27 -6.15
N PHE A 6 0.95 10.27 -5.50
CA PHE A 6 1.05 8.92 -6.04
C PHE A 6 0.57 7.93 -4.99
N GLY A 7 -0.44 7.13 -5.34
CA GLY A 7 -0.99 6.08 -4.51
C GLY A 7 -0.92 4.74 -5.22
N ILE A 8 -0.59 3.69 -4.49
CA ILE A 8 -0.64 2.31 -4.97
C ILE A 8 -1.14 1.39 -3.85
N GLN A 9 -2.12 0.57 -4.17
CA GLN A 9 -2.69 -0.43 -3.28
C GLN A 9 -2.67 -1.79 -3.95
N VAL A 10 -2.26 -2.81 -3.22
CA VAL A 10 -2.23 -4.20 -3.69
C VAL A 10 -2.86 -5.13 -2.66
N VAL A 11 -3.60 -6.11 -3.15
CA VAL A 11 -4.11 -7.22 -2.35
C VAL A 11 -3.23 -8.41 -2.61
N VAL A 12 -2.65 -8.94 -1.54
CA VAL A 12 -1.79 -10.11 -1.59
C VAL A 12 -2.50 -11.29 -0.97
N LYS A 13 -2.50 -12.41 -1.68
CA LYS A 13 -2.94 -13.69 -1.13
C LYS A 13 -1.86 -14.26 -0.23
N ASN A 14 -2.08 -14.12 1.06
CA ASN A 14 -1.25 -14.62 2.13
C ASN A 14 -1.67 -16.06 2.50
N PHE A 15 -0.76 -17.02 2.35
CA PHE A 15 -0.96 -18.38 2.85
C PHE A 15 -0.56 -18.45 4.34
N VAL A 16 -1.09 -19.42 5.09
CA VAL A 16 -0.88 -19.57 6.55
C VAL A 16 0.60 -19.63 6.96
N SER A 17 1.50 -20.02 6.04
CA SER A 17 2.95 -20.10 6.27
C SER A 17 3.75 -18.96 5.63
N ASP A 18 3.11 -17.97 5.01
CA ASP A 18 3.78 -16.93 4.25
C ASP A 18 4.36 -15.84 5.19
N PRO A 19 5.68 -15.58 5.14
CA PRO A 19 6.32 -14.61 6.03
C PRO A 19 6.05 -13.16 5.65
N LEU A 20 5.45 -12.88 4.48
CA LEU A 20 5.28 -11.54 3.92
C LEU A 20 4.75 -10.53 4.94
N ARG A 21 3.63 -10.86 5.58
CA ARG A 21 2.99 -9.94 6.52
C ARG A 21 3.89 -9.64 7.70
N LYS A 22 4.48 -10.68 8.30
CA LYS A 22 5.39 -10.53 9.44
C LYS A 22 6.59 -9.69 9.06
N GLN A 23 7.15 -9.91 7.86
CA GLN A 23 8.27 -9.11 7.35
C GLN A 23 7.89 -7.65 7.15
N LEU A 24 6.72 -7.35 6.56
CA LEU A 24 6.24 -5.98 6.42
C LEU A 24 6.01 -5.32 7.78
N HIS A 25 5.36 -6.03 8.71
CA HIS A 25 5.15 -5.55 10.08
C HIS A 25 6.48 -5.25 10.77
N GLU A 26 7.47 -6.14 10.69
CA GLU A 26 8.81 -5.90 11.25
C GLU A 26 9.52 -4.70 10.61
N VAL A 27 9.34 -4.48 9.30
CA VAL A 27 9.91 -3.31 8.61
C VAL A 27 9.25 -2.01 9.09
N ILE A 28 7.92 -2.00 9.24
CA ILE A 28 7.13 -0.86 9.71
C ILE A 28 7.41 -0.57 11.19
N ALA A 29 7.39 -1.58 12.06
CA ALA A 29 7.60 -1.43 13.50
C ALA A 29 9.01 -0.98 13.88
N ARG A 30 10.02 -1.24 13.03
CA ARG A 30 11.40 -0.74 13.21
C ARG A 30 11.60 0.68 12.67
N SER A 31 10.59 1.28 12.07
CA SER A 31 10.65 2.64 11.55
C SER A 31 10.39 3.63 12.68
N ASP A 32 11.38 4.45 13.02
CA ASP A 32 11.15 5.59 13.92
C ASP A 32 10.26 6.63 13.25
N ALA A 33 9.51 7.39 14.06
CA ALA A 33 8.66 8.48 13.58
C ALA A 33 9.48 9.65 13.00
N GLU A 34 10.67 9.89 13.55
CA GLU A 34 11.62 10.87 13.02
C GLU A 34 12.73 10.13 12.27
N GLN A 35 12.80 10.33 10.96
CA GLN A 35 13.81 9.71 10.11
C GLN A 35 14.62 10.77 9.37
N SER A 36 15.93 10.57 9.32
CA SER A 36 16.75 11.21 8.30
C SER A 36 16.37 10.73 6.90
N LEU A 37 16.72 11.51 5.87
CA LEU A 37 16.48 11.13 4.47
C LEU A 37 17.14 9.78 4.10
N VAL A 38 18.27 9.45 4.74
CA VAL A 38 18.98 8.18 4.51
C VAL A 38 18.22 7.01 5.12
N GLU A 39 17.70 7.17 6.34
CA GLU A 39 16.87 6.16 7.03
C GLU A 39 15.57 5.92 6.29
N LYS A 40 14.89 6.99 5.86
CA LYS A 40 13.66 6.93 5.07
C LYS A 40 13.86 6.18 3.76
N ARG A 41 14.94 6.46 3.03
CA ARG A 41 15.30 5.71 1.83
C ARG A 41 15.60 4.23 2.14
N ALA A 42 16.29 3.94 3.24
CA ALA A 42 16.59 2.57 3.64
C ALA A 42 15.33 1.79 4.05
N PHE A 43 14.38 2.46 4.72
CA PHE A 43 13.07 1.94 5.06
C PHE A 43 12.30 1.51 3.80
N TRP A 44 12.12 2.43 2.84
CA TRP A 44 11.40 2.14 1.61
C TRP A 44 12.08 1.08 0.73
N LYS A 45 13.42 1.02 0.73
CA LYS A 45 14.15 -0.09 0.10
C LYS A 45 13.80 -1.45 0.69
N ARG A 46 13.66 -1.55 2.02
CA ARG A 46 13.28 -2.81 2.68
C ARG A 46 11.82 -3.15 2.43
N ALA A 47 10.90 -2.19 2.58
CA ALA A 47 9.48 -2.42 2.36
C ALA A 47 9.19 -2.89 0.93
N THR A 48 9.77 -2.22 -0.06
CA THR A 48 9.60 -2.58 -1.47
C THR A 48 10.29 -3.90 -1.85
N ALA A 49 11.41 -4.25 -1.21
CA ALA A 49 12.05 -5.56 -1.42
C ALA A 49 11.12 -6.70 -0.99
N VAL A 50 10.49 -6.56 0.18
CA VAL A 50 9.51 -7.53 0.69
C VAL A 50 8.30 -7.63 -0.27
N LEU A 51 7.76 -6.50 -0.74
CA LEU A 51 6.65 -6.50 -1.70
C LEU A 51 7.02 -7.07 -3.07
N ASN A 52 8.25 -6.85 -3.53
CA ASN A 52 8.70 -7.37 -4.83
C ASN A 52 8.74 -8.90 -4.86
N GLU A 53 9.09 -9.54 -3.73
CA GLU A 53 9.03 -11.01 -3.60
C GLU A 53 7.58 -11.53 -3.66
N ALA A 54 6.61 -10.71 -3.24
CA ALA A 54 5.19 -11.04 -3.19
C ALA A 54 4.43 -10.77 -4.50
N ILE A 55 5.03 -10.16 -5.53
CA ILE A 55 4.37 -9.83 -6.80
C ILE A 55 3.57 -11.01 -7.41
N PRO A 56 4.08 -12.26 -7.43
CA PRO A 56 3.32 -13.39 -7.97
C PRO A 56 2.01 -13.68 -7.22
N ALA A 57 1.92 -13.29 -5.96
CA ALA A 57 0.76 -13.48 -5.09
C ALA A 57 -0.21 -12.28 -5.08
N PHE A 58 0.07 -11.22 -5.85
CA PHE A 58 -0.88 -10.12 -6.00
C PHE A 58 -2.11 -10.61 -6.77
N GLU A 59 -3.31 -10.40 -6.22
CA GLU A 59 -4.56 -10.76 -6.88
C GLU A 59 -5.34 -9.54 -7.37
N TYR A 60 -5.29 -8.45 -6.60
CA TYR A 60 -5.94 -7.19 -6.93
C TYR A 60 -4.99 -6.02 -6.73
N GLY A 61 -5.27 -4.92 -7.41
CA GLY A 61 -4.55 -3.67 -7.17
C GLY A 61 -5.24 -2.47 -7.77
N PHE A 62 -4.76 -1.32 -7.34
CA PHE A 62 -5.15 -0.01 -7.84
C PHE A 62 -3.96 0.93 -7.69
N TRP A 63 -3.82 1.89 -8.60
CA TRP A 63 -2.84 2.95 -8.46
C TRP A 63 -3.38 4.21 -9.12
N ASP A 64 -2.91 5.37 -8.65
CA ASP A 64 -3.27 6.66 -9.21
C ASP A 64 -2.10 7.65 -9.11
N LEU A 65 -2.08 8.63 -10.02
CA LEU A 65 -1.13 9.73 -10.06
C LEU A 65 -1.88 11.04 -10.34
N ILE A 66 -2.05 11.87 -9.32
CA ILE A 66 -2.75 13.15 -9.43
C ILE A 66 -1.74 14.30 -9.30
N ARG A 67 -1.73 15.21 -10.28
CA ARG A 67 -0.85 16.39 -10.30
C ARG A 67 -1.64 17.67 -10.10
N GLY A 68 -1.03 18.64 -9.43
CA GLY A 68 -1.60 19.98 -9.26
C GLY A 68 -2.45 20.12 -8.00
N SER A 69 -3.53 20.88 -8.09
CA SER A 69 -4.29 21.36 -6.92
C SER A 69 -5.00 20.25 -6.13
N GLY A 70 -5.31 19.11 -6.76
CA GLY A 70 -5.98 17.99 -6.09
C GLY A 70 -5.03 17.02 -5.36
N ALA A 71 -3.71 17.17 -5.51
CA ALA A 71 -2.77 16.19 -4.97
C ALA A 71 -2.76 16.11 -3.44
N GLU A 72 -2.86 17.25 -2.75
CA GLU A 72 -2.92 17.26 -1.27
C GLU A 72 -4.23 16.67 -0.77
N GLU A 73 -5.35 17.06 -1.36
CA GLU A 73 -6.68 16.58 -0.99
C GLU A 73 -6.79 15.06 -1.17
N GLU A 74 -6.25 14.52 -2.26
CA GLU A 74 -6.23 13.08 -2.50
C GLU A 74 -5.40 12.33 -1.45
N PHE A 75 -4.21 12.85 -1.12
CA PHE A 75 -3.36 12.26 -0.09
C PHE A 75 -4.08 12.18 1.26
N GLU A 76 -4.70 13.28 1.69
CA GLU A 76 -5.43 13.36 2.95
C GLU A 76 -6.70 12.51 2.97
N SER A 77 -7.39 12.40 1.81
CA SER A 77 -8.57 11.53 1.68
C SER A 77 -8.17 10.07 1.86
N TRP A 78 -7.14 9.61 1.15
CA TRP A 78 -6.64 8.24 1.25
C TRP A 78 -6.15 7.91 2.65
N SER A 79 -5.32 8.76 3.27
CA SER A 79 -4.82 8.53 4.62
C SER A 79 -5.97 8.44 5.63
N SER A 80 -6.90 9.39 5.60
CA SER A 80 -8.02 9.46 6.54
C SER A 80 -8.97 8.27 6.43
N GLU A 81 -9.31 7.85 5.21
CA GLU A 81 -10.18 6.69 4.97
C GLU A 81 -9.53 5.39 5.47
N ILE A 82 -8.25 5.18 5.15
CA ILE A 82 -7.53 3.96 5.56
C ILE A 82 -7.36 3.93 7.07
N GLU A 83 -7.01 5.05 7.70
CA GLU A 83 -6.86 5.14 9.15
C GLU A 83 -8.18 4.95 9.89
N GLY A 84 -9.29 5.49 9.36
CA GLY A 84 -10.63 5.27 9.89
C GLY A 84 -11.06 3.80 9.83
N ASN A 85 -10.78 3.12 8.72
CA ASN A 85 -11.05 1.69 8.56
C ASN A 85 -10.23 0.85 9.55
N LEU A 86 -8.92 1.11 9.65
CA LEU A 86 -8.03 0.40 10.58
C LEU A 86 -8.40 0.63 12.06
N ALA A 87 -8.92 1.81 12.41
CA ALA A 87 -9.39 2.10 13.77
C ALA A 87 -10.66 1.31 14.10
N THR A 88 -11.63 1.30 13.18
CA THR A 88 -12.90 0.58 13.35
C THR A 88 -12.67 -0.93 13.43
N GLU A 89 -11.79 -1.49 12.59
CA GLU A 89 -11.40 -2.91 12.64
C GLU A 89 -10.86 -3.33 14.02
N LYS A 90 -10.00 -2.50 14.64
CA LYS A 90 -9.46 -2.78 15.98
C LYS A 90 -10.56 -2.80 17.05
N GLU A 91 -11.58 -1.96 16.91
CA GLU A 91 -12.71 -1.92 17.83
C GLU A 91 -13.65 -3.13 17.66
N GLU A 92 -13.91 -3.54 16.42
CA GLU A 92 -14.80 -4.67 16.11
C GLU A 92 -14.18 -6.04 16.42
N LEU A 93 -12.85 -6.17 16.34
CA LEU A 93 -12.15 -7.45 16.62
C LEU A 93 -12.08 -7.81 18.12
N GLY A 94 -12.23 -6.85 19.05
CA GLY A 94 -12.23 -7.11 20.49
C GLY A 94 -11.02 -7.91 21.03
N ASN A 95 -11.07 -8.32 22.31
CA ASN A 95 -10.01 -9.13 22.96
C ASN A 95 -10.19 -10.66 22.77
N ALA A 96 -11.15 -11.10 21.96
CA ALA A 96 -11.48 -12.51 21.81
C ALA A 96 -11.15 -12.99 20.39
N PRO A 97 -10.29 -14.01 20.22
CA PRO A 97 -10.21 -14.68 18.94
C PRO A 97 -11.54 -15.39 18.72
N ASP A 98 -12.41 -14.85 17.86
CA ASP A 98 -13.66 -15.51 17.51
C ASP A 98 -13.35 -16.74 16.63
N GLU A 99 -13.02 -17.85 17.28
CA GLU A 99 -12.60 -19.11 16.65
C GLU A 99 -13.67 -19.69 15.72
N ILE A 100 -14.94 -19.33 15.89
CA ILE A 100 -16.06 -19.89 15.14
C ILE A 100 -16.22 -19.19 13.78
N SER A 101 -15.98 -17.88 13.68
CA SER A 101 -15.97 -17.13 12.41
C SER A 101 -14.72 -17.38 11.57
N ARG A 102 -13.60 -17.81 12.18
CA ARG A 102 -12.34 -18.16 11.47
C ARG A 102 -12.46 -19.40 10.58
N ILE A 103 -13.44 -20.28 10.81
CA ILE A 103 -13.59 -21.55 10.08
C ILE A 103 -14.39 -21.38 8.78
N SER A 104 -15.19 -20.32 8.65
CA SER A 104 -16.17 -20.17 7.56
C SER A 104 -15.67 -19.39 6.33
N ALA A 105 -14.63 -18.58 6.45
CA ALA A 105 -14.09 -17.80 5.34
C ALA A 105 -12.56 -17.92 5.33
N GLU A 106 -11.97 -18.31 4.20
CA GLU A 106 -10.51 -18.38 4.06
C GLU A 106 -9.93 -16.96 4.11
N LYS A 107 -9.66 -16.46 5.32
CA LYS A 107 -9.06 -15.16 5.61
C LYS A 107 -7.59 -15.12 5.20
N ARG A 108 -7.37 -15.04 3.90
CA ARG A 108 -6.07 -15.20 3.24
C ARG A 108 -5.59 -13.96 2.52
N TYR A 109 -6.25 -12.82 2.69
CA TYR A 109 -5.85 -11.61 1.99
C TYR A 109 -5.33 -10.55 2.95
N ILE A 110 -4.30 -9.85 2.52
CA ILE A 110 -3.83 -8.62 3.15
C ILE A 110 -3.85 -7.52 2.10
N VAL A 111 -4.15 -6.30 2.54
CA VAL A 111 -4.09 -5.10 1.70
C VAL A 111 -2.88 -4.28 2.13
N VAL A 112 -2.05 -3.91 1.16
CA VAL A 112 -0.90 -3.02 1.39
C VAL A 112 -1.10 -1.77 0.56
N THR A 113 -1.08 -0.61 1.22
CA THR A 113 -1.23 0.69 0.58
C THR A 113 0.03 1.52 0.80
N LEU A 114 0.56 2.10 -0.27
CA LEU A 114 1.68 3.03 -0.26
C LEU A 114 1.21 4.34 -0.88
N ILE A 115 1.33 5.45 -0.16
CA ILE A 115 0.97 6.78 -0.66
C ILE A 115 2.12 7.76 -0.49
N PHE A 116 2.24 8.70 -1.41
CA PHE A 116 3.28 9.71 -1.46
C PHE A 116 2.73 11.04 -1.93
N LEU A 117 3.18 12.11 -1.29
CA LEU A 117 3.01 13.48 -1.73
C LEU A 117 4.39 14.06 -2.06
N VAL A 118 4.57 14.46 -3.32
CA VAL A 118 5.87 14.86 -3.87
C VAL A 118 5.79 16.29 -4.38
N GLU A 119 6.88 17.03 -4.20
CA GLU A 119 7.06 18.37 -4.77
C GLU A 119 6.96 18.30 -6.31
N GLY A 120 6.06 19.09 -6.90
CA GLY A 120 5.86 19.15 -8.35
C GLY A 120 7.09 19.67 -9.10
N ASP A 121 7.29 19.17 -10.32
CA ASP A 121 8.42 19.46 -11.21
C ASP A 121 9.81 19.03 -10.71
N SER A 122 9.87 18.42 -9.52
CA SER A 122 11.07 17.82 -8.94
C SER A 122 11.54 16.58 -9.72
N ASN A 123 12.72 16.05 -9.38
CA ASN A 123 13.22 14.81 -10.00
C ASN A 123 12.34 13.60 -9.64
N SER A 124 11.76 13.56 -8.43
CA SER A 124 10.84 12.52 -7.98
C SER A 124 9.53 12.58 -8.75
N ASP A 125 8.95 13.78 -8.95
CA ASP A 125 7.74 13.97 -9.77
C ASP A 125 7.96 13.49 -11.21
N ARG A 126 9.07 13.89 -11.84
CA ARG A 126 9.41 13.43 -13.21
C ARG A 126 9.59 11.92 -13.28
N THR A 127 10.22 11.33 -12.26
CA THR A 127 10.40 9.87 -12.19
C THR A 127 9.05 9.17 -12.10
N LEU A 128 8.11 9.66 -11.28
CA LEU A 128 6.77 9.09 -11.18
C LEU A 128 6.00 9.24 -12.49
N VAL A 129 6.00 10.42 -13.11
CA VAL A 129 5.33 10.66 -14.40
C VAL A 129 5.85 9.71 -15.48
N GLU A 130 7.17 9.56 -15.62
CA GLU A 130 7.76 8.63 -16.60
C GLU A 130 7.41 7.16 -16.32
N ARG A 131 7.27 6.79 -15.06
CA ARG A 131 7.00 5.40 -14.66
C ARG A 131 5.53 5.03 -14.73
N CYS A 132 4.65 6.00 -14.52
CA CYS A 132 3.20 5.88 -14.64
C CYS A 132 2.70 6.09 -16.09
N ASP A 133 3.55 6.55 -17.02
CA ASP A 133 3.24 6.55 -18.46
C ASP A 133 3.21 5.12 -18.99
N VAL A 134 2.03 4.49 -18.85
CA VAL A 134 1.74 3.10 -19.16
C VAL A 134 0.49 3.06 -20.06
N PRO A 135 0.37 2.15 -21.02
CA PRO A 135 -0.87 1.99 -21.77
C PRO A 135 -2.02 1.58 -20.84
N GLU A 136 -3.23 2.11 -21.08
CA GLU A 136 -4.41 1.79 -20.25
C GLU A 136 -4.69 0.28 -20.15
N SER A 137 -4.42 -0.47 -21.23
CA SER A 137 -4.54 -1.95 -21.25
C SER A 137 -3.60 -2.67 -20.28
N GLU A 138 -2.57 -1.99 -19.79
CA GLU A 138 -1.54 -2.53 -18.90
C GLU A 138 -1.66 -2.01 -17.46
N TYR A 139 -2.62 -1.12 -17.16
CA TYR A 139 -2.78 -0.53 -15.83
C TYR A 139 -2.91 -1.57 -14.72
N TRP A 140 -3.69 -2.64 -14.97
CA TRP A 140 -4.06 -3.64 -13.97
C TRP A 140 -3.34 -4.97 -14.19
N THR A 141 -2.00 -4.91 -14.28
CA THR A 141 -1.15 -6.10 -14.40
C THR A 141 -0.18 -6.19 -13.24
N ARG A 142 0.16 -7.42 -12.82
CA ARG A 142 1.19 -7.62 -11.78
C ARG A 142 2.53 -6.97 -12.16
N LEU A 143 2.86 -7.00 -13.46
CA LEU A 143 4.07 -6.38 -14.00
C LEU A 143 4.08 -4.86 -13.78
N THR A 144 2.98 -4.18 -14.09
CA THR A 144 2.86 -2.73 -13.89
C THR A 144 2.95 -2.37 -12.42
N LEU A 145 2.15 -2.99 -11.55
CA LEU A 145 2.17 -2.71 -10.11
C LEU A 145 3.57 -2.98 -9.52
N GLY A 146 4.22 -4.08 -9.91
CA GLY A 146 5.60 -4.38 -9.50
C GLY A 146 6.60 -3.32 -9.96
N ARG A 147 6.52 -2.85 -11.21
CA ARG A 147 7.37 -1.76 -11.74
C ARG A 147 7.17 -0.45 -10.96
N LEU A 148 5.93 -0.13 -10.61
CA LEU A 148 5.60 1.07 -9.86
C LEU A 148 6.11 0.99 -8.41
N ILE A 149 5.92 -0.13 -7.72
CA ILE A 149 6.50 -0.37 -6.38
C ILE A 149 8.03 -0.27 -6.41
N ALA A 150 8.68 -0.87 -7.42
CA ALA A 150 10.13 -0.81 -7.60
C ALA A 150 10.66 0.60 -7.91
N THR A 151 9.79 1.55 -8.25
CA THR A 151 10.16 2.95 -8.48
C THR A 151 10.37 3.72 -7.17
N ILE A 152 9.66 3.36 -6.11
CA ILE A 152 9.68 4.08 -4.82
C ILE A 152 11.11 4.29 -4.26
N PRO A 153 12.02 3.29 -4.25
CA PRO A 153 13.38 3.50 -3.73
C PRO A 153 14.27 4.40 -4.59
N LEU A 154 13.83 4.71 -5.82
CA LEU A 154 14.49 5.60 -6.75
C LEU A 154 14.11 7.07 -6.51
N LEU A 155 13.05 7.34 -5.75
CA LEU A 155 12.65 8.69 -5.39
C LEU A 155 13.74 9.37 -4.56
N ASN A 156 13.92 10.66 -4.83
CA ASN A 156 14.70 11.54 -3.98
C ASN A 156 13.80 11.98 -2.81
N PHE A 157 14.03 11.41 -1.64
CA PHE A 157 13.23 11.71 -0.44
C PHE A 157 13.35 13.15 0.06
N ALA A 158 14.32 13.93 -0.44
CA ALA A 158 14.34 15.38 -0.21
C ALA A 158 13.18 16.11 -0.91
N ASN A 159 12.56 15.51 -1.93
CA ASN A 159 11.40 16.05 -2.65
C ASN A 159 10.08 15.37 -2.26
N VAL A 160 10.12 14.43 -1.30
CA VAL A 160 8.93 13.76 -0.77
C VAL A 160 8.49 14.52 0.47
N GLU A 161 7.36 15.22 0.36
CA GLU A 161 6.80 16.03 1.45
C GLU A 161 6.11 15.16 2.50
N ALA A 162 5.36 14.16 2.05
CA ALA A 162 4.69 13.19 2.91
C ALA A 162 4.65 11.82 2.25
N ASP A 163 4.56 10.78 3.07
CA ASP A 163 4.48 9.39 2.66
C ASP A 163 3.90 8.54 3.78
N ALA A 164 3.22 7.47 3.41
CA ALA A 164 2.71 6.50 4.37
C ALA A 164 2.66 5.10 3.76
N ILE A 165 2.77 4.10 4.62
CA ILE A 165 2.48 2.70 4.31
C ILE A 165 1.45 2.18 5.31
N TYR A 166 0.42 1.54 4.78
CA TYR A 166 -0.62 0.90 5.57
C TYR A 166 -0.66 -0.59 5.25
N LEU A 167 -0.89 -1.38 6.29
CA LEU A 167 -1.07 -2.83 6.21
C LEU A 167 -2.38 -3.18 6.88
N ALA A 168 -3.33 -3.70 6.11
CA ALA A 168 -4.64 -4.13 6.58
C ALA A 168 -4.84 -5.64 6.37
N PRO A 169 -5.50 -6.34 7.32
CA PRO A 169 -6.01 -5.78 8.57
C PRO A 169 -4.86 -5.55 9.58
N GLY A 170 -5.13 -4.75 10.62
CA GLY A 170 -4.10 -4.29 11.54
C GLY A 170 -3.47 -5.37 12.45
N SER A 171 -4.13 -6.51 12.68
CA SER A 171 -3.64 -7.57 13.58
C SER A 171 -2.85 -8.64 12.83
N GLU A 172 -1.68 -9.06 13.33
CA GLU A 172 -0.77 -9.98 12.65
C GLU A 172 -1.36 -11.38 12.32
N GLU A 173 -2.40 -11.82 13.04
CA GLU A 173 -2.95 -13.17 12.95
C GLU A 173 -4.19 -13.29 12.05
N ASP A 174 -4.75 -12.18 11.54
CA ASP A 174 -6.04 -12.19 10.83
C ASP A 174 -5.95 -11.70 9.38
N GLY A 175 -6.75 -12.23 8.46
CA GLY A 175 -6.77 -11.76 7.07
C GLY A 175 -8.15 -11.30 6.64
N PHE A 176 -8.24 -10.70 5.47
CA PHE A 176 -9.52 -10.53 4.79
C PHE A 176 -9.91 -11.83 4.09
N SER A 177 -11.20 -12.12 4.12
CA SER A 177 -11.84 -13.00 3.15
C SER A 177 -12.08 -12.26 1.84
N LEU A 178 -12.46 -12.99 0.80
CA LEU A 178 -12.86 -12.37 -0.47
C LEU A 178 -14.17 -11.57 -0.35
N GLU A 179 -15.04 -11.93 0.60
CA GLU A 179 -16.29 -11.20 0.86
C GLU A 179 -15.99 -9.83 1.48
N ASP A 180 -15.03 -9.77 2.42
CA ASP A 180 -14.59 -8.51 3.03
C ASP A 180 -14.04 -7.53 1.97
N LEU A 181 -13.29 -8.04 0.99
CA LEU A 181 -12.76 -7.22 -0.12
C LEU A 181 -13.84 -6.69 -1.07
N HIS A 182 -15.03 -7.29 -1.09
CA HIS A 182 -16.13 -6.90 -1.98
C HIS A 182 -17.24 -6.10 -1.28
N GLY A 183 -17.15 -5.90 0.04
CA GLY A 183 -18.14 -5.11 0.81
C GLY A 183 -17.55 -4.15 1.84
N GLY A 184 -16.23 -4.15 2.04
CA GLY A 184 -15.53 -3.37 3.06
C GLY A 184 -14.89 -2.08 2.55
N GLY A 185 -15.33 -1.52 1.42
CA GLY A 185 -14.75 -0.28 0.86
C GLY A 185 -13.58 -0.50 -0.10
N TYR A 186 -13.34 -1.74 -0.52
CA TYR A 186 -12.26 -2.13 -1.45
C TYR A 186 -12.77 -2.44 -2.87
N GLU A 187 -14.02 -2.12 -3.19
CA GLU A 187 -14.71 -2.48 -4.44
C GLU A 187 -14.10 -1.82 -5.68
N TYR A 188 -13.32 -0.75 -5.49
CA TYR A 188 -12.61 -0.07 -6.57
C TYR A 188 -11.44 -0.88 -7.13
N LEU A 189 -10.87 -1.79 -6.33
CA LEU A 189 -9.71 -2.60 -6.67
C LEU A 189 -9.95 -3.45 -7.92
N LYS A 190 -8.95 -3.54 -8.78
CA LYS A 190 -9.02 -4.30 -10.04
C LYS A 190 -8.31 -5.62 -9.91
N MET A 191 -8.95 -6.69 -10.39
CA MET A 191 -8.30 -7.99 -10.52
C MET A 191 -7.11 -7.88 -11.48
N LEU A 192 -5.96 -8.39 -11.05
CA LEU A 192 -4.71 -8.27 -11.80
C LEU A 192 -4.52 -9.42 -12.79
N LEU A 193 -4.17 -9.04 -14.01
CA LEU A 193 -3.68 -9.95 -15.05
C LEU A 193 -2.20 -10.31 -14.82
#